data_AF-A0A6I9MAJ4-F1
#
_entry.id   AF-A0A6I9MAJ4-F1
#
_cell.length_a   1.000
_cell.length_b   1.000
_cell.length_c   1.000
_cell.angle_alpha   90.00
_cell.angle_beta   90.00
_cell.angle_gamma   90.00
#
_symmetry.space_group_name_H-M   'P 1'
#
loop_
_entity.id
_entity.type
_entity.pdbx_description
1 polymer ?
#
loop_
_entity_poly.entity_id
_entity_poly.type
_entity_poly.pdbx_seq_one_letter_code
_entity_poly.pdbx_strand_id
1 'polypeptide(L)'
;MADCCVQYFLLLFLLGASHWTLTQNLHCEVGRNLHLEDDPGRTFNWTSKVERCDPNELCQETILLIKAEGTKTAVLASKGCAAQDMESMTFIQYTPPPGLIVVSYSNYCNDTLCNNRDSISQFWKPPETIATSRMSGALRCPTCVALGPCSSAPSLPCPSNTTQCYQGRLELSGGGMDSVVVHVKGCTPMIGCRLMATMTSVGPMTVKETCSYSSFLQPRKAESRASWRLTPLWLLELLPPALLLPLSHFA
;
A
#
# COMPACT_ATOMS: atom_id res chain seq x y z
N MET A 1 71.47 -13.64 3.92
CA MET A 1 70.32 -12.72 3.81
C MET A 1 69.41 -13.16 2.65
N ALA A 2 68.87 -14.38 2.70
CA ALA A 2 68.01 -14.91 1.64
C ALA A 2 66.80 -15.70 2.16
N ASP A 3 66.75 -16.02 3.47
CA ASP A 3 65.63 -16.77 4.05
C ASP A 3 64.43 -15.90 4.48
N CYS A 4 64.57 -14.58 4.53
CA CYS A 4 63.50 -13.70 5.02
C CYS A 4 62.41 -13.41 3.96
N CYS A 5 62.77 -13.41 2.66
CA CYS A 5 61.81 -13.10 1.59
C CYS A 5 60.84 -14.25 1.30
N VAL A 6 61.27 -15.50 1.47
CA VAL A 6 60.45 -16.67 1.10
C VAL A 6 59.28 -16.85 2.08
N GLN A 7 59.49 -16.53 3.36
CA GLN A 7 58.49 -16.69 4.41
C GLN A 7 57.36 -15.66 4.33
N TYR A 8 57.65 -14.45 3.81
CA TYR A 8 56.66 -13.40 3.61
C TYR A 8 55.71 -13.69 2.43
N PHE A 9 56.23 -14.26 1.35
CA PHE A 9 55.39 -14.70 0.21
C PHE A 9 54.50 -15.88 0.56
N LEU A 10 54.95 -16.81 1.40
CA LEU A 10 54.11 -17.92 1.88
C LEU A 10 52.94 -17.44 2.73
N LEU A 11 53.14 -16.42 3.58
CA LEU A 11 52.07 -15.82 4.38
C LEU A 11 51.03 -15.10 3.51
N LEU A 12 51.45 -14.41 2.45
CA LEU A 12 50.54 -13.76 1.50
C LEU A 12 49.69 -14.76 0.69
N PHE A 13 50.25 -15.92 0.34
CA PHE A 13 49.48 -17.00 -0.30
C PHE A 13 48.49 -17.67 0.67
N LEU A 14 48.84 -17.79 1.95
CA LEU A 14 47.94 -18.33 2.98
C LEU A 14 46.84 -17.34 3.38
N LEU A 15 47.11 -16.02 3.34
CA LEU A 15 46.11 -14.96 3.57
C LEU A 15 45.22 -14.69 2.34
N GLY A 16 45.69 -14.99 1.12
CA GLY A 16 44.89 -14.88 -0.10
C GLY A 16 43.88 -16.03 -0.30
N ALA A 17 44.09 -17.15 0.39
CA ALA A 17 43.25 -18.34 0.26
C ALA A 17 42.07 -18.39 1.26
N SER A 18 41.89 -17.41 2.15
CA SER A 18 40.75 -17.39 3.08
C SER A 18 39.49 -16.69 2.55
N HIS A 19 39.52 -16.19 1.31
CA HIS A 19 38.30 -15.79 0.60
C HIS A 19 37.63 -17.01 -0.05
N TRP A 20 37.47 -18.10 0.73
CA TRP A 20 36.43 -19.05 0.40
C TRP A 20 35.14 -18.27 0.59
N THR A 21 34.52 -17.87 -0.52
CA THR A 21 33.12 -17.46 -0.51
C THR A 21 32.37 -18.67 0.06
N LEU A 22 32.07 -18.60 1.35
CA LEU A 22 31.19 -19.55 1.99
C LEU A 22 29.85 -19.36 1.28
N THR A 23 29.62 -20.17 0.25
CA THR A 23 28.33 -20.27 -0.41
C THR A 23 27.41 -20.81 0.67
N GLN A 24 26.74 -19.89 1.37
CA GLN A 24 25.80 -20.25 2.42
C GLN A 24 24.72 -21.09 1.75
N ASN A 25 24.60 -22.32 2.22
CA ASN A 25 23.56 -23.25 1.81
C ASN A 25 22.25 -22.83 2.50
N LEU A 26 21.71 -21.66 2.11
CA LEU A 26 20.52 -21.09 2.70
C LEU A 26 19.31 -21.97 2.35
N HIS A 27 18.55 -22.34 3.38
CA HIS A 27 17.25 -22.98 3.20
C HIS A 27 16.19 -22.07 3.82
N CYS A 28 15.07 -21.92 3.13
CA CYS A 28 13.97 -21.07 3.57
C CYS A 28 12.68 -21.87 3.57
N GLU A 29 11.73 -21.43 4.39
CA GLU A 29 10.36 -21.87 4.22
C GLU A 29 9.79 -21.34 2.90
N VAL A 30 9.04 -22.19 2.19
CA VAL A 30 8.44 -21.89 0.89
C VAL A 30 6.99 -22.33 0.88
N GLY A 31 6.12 -21.43 0.46
CA GLY A 31 4.70 -21.70 0.38
C GLY A 31 3.90 -20.48 -0.04
N ARG A 32 2.70 -20.73 -0.57
CA ARG A 32 1.71 -19.69 -0.85
C ARG A 32 0.39 -20.07 -0.22
N ASN A 33 -0.27 -19.10 0.41
CA ASN A 33 -1.62 -19.24 0.95
C ASN A 33 -2.49 -18.14 0.36
N LEU A 34 -3.61 -18.55 -0.22
CA LEU A 34 -4.56 -17.66 -0.87
C LEU A 34 -5.99 -18.14 -0.56
N HIS A 35 -6.63 -17.50 0.42
CA HIS A 35 -7.97 -17.87 0.84
C HIS A 35 -8.70 -16.73 1.55
N LEU A 36 -9.99 -16.94 1.80
CA LEU A 36 -10.81 -16.06 2.62
C LEU A 36 -11.00 -16.69 4.00
N GLU A 37 -10.78 -15.91 5.06
CA GLU A 37 -10.81 -16.41 6.43
C GLU A 37 -11.55 -15.45 7.37
N ASP A 38 -12.34 -15.99 8.29
CA ASP A 38 -13.15 -15.19 9.21
C ASP A 38 -12.28 -14.43 10.22
N ASP A 39 -11.33 -15.13 10.86
CA ASP A 39 -10.42 -14.57 11.84
C ASP A 39 -8.99 -15.14 11.72
N PRO A 40 -8.23 -14.70 10.70
CA PRO A 40 -6.89 -15.23 10.47
C PRO A 40 -5.92 -14.85 11.61
N GLY A 41 -6.27 -13.91 12.50
CA GLY A 41 -5.47 -13.62 13.69
C GLY A 41 -5.40 -14.81 14.65
N ARG A 42 -6.43 -15.65 14.65
CA ARG A 42 -6.55 -16.83 15.54
C ARG A 42 -6.37 -18.15 14.81
N THR A 43 -6.85 -18.26 13.57
CA THR A 43 -6.96 -19.55 12.88
C THR A 43 -5.94 -19.76 11.77
N PHE A 44 -5.31 -18.69 11.27
CA PHE A 44 -4.33 -18.83 10.20
C PHE A 44 -3.05 -19.49 10.73
N ASN A 45 -2.69 -20.61 10.12
CA ASN A 45 -1.43 -21.31 10.37
C ASN A 45 -0.53 -21.17 9.14
N TRP A 46 0.63 -20.54 9.33
CA TRP A 46 1.55 -20.21 8.26
C TRP A 46 2.75 -21.17 8.15
N THR A 47 2.62 -22.40 8.66
CA THR A 47 3.60 -23.48 8.42
C THR A 47 3.73 -23.79 6.93
N SER A 48 4.98 -23.91 6.47
CA SER A 48 5.31 -24.11 5.06
C SER A 48 6.35 -25.21 4.85
N LYS A 49 6.58 -25.61 3.60
CA LYS A 49 7.65 -26.57 3.26
C LYS A 49 9.00 -25.86 3.30
N VAL A 50 10.09 -26.60 3.18
CA VAL A 50 11.44 -26.04 3.11
C VAL A 50 12.02 -26.29 1.72
N GLU A 51 12.71 -25.29 1.18
CA GLU A 51 13.47 -25.39 -0.06
C GLU A 51 14.86 -24.77 0.12
N ARG A 52 15.79 -25.17 -0.75
CA ARG A 52 17.12 -24.58 -0.84
C ARG A 52 17.08 -23.37 -1.78
N CYS A 53 17.72 -22.27 -1.39
CA CYS A 53 17.80 -21.07 -2.21
C CYS A 53 19.03 -21.04 -3.13
N ASP A 54 18.95 -20.20 -4.15
CA ASP A 54 20.08 -19.88 -5.01
C ASP A 54 21.10 -18.98 -4.28
N PRO A 55 22.37 -18.95 -4.74
CA PRO A 55 23.37 -18.07 -4.15
C PRO A 55 22.94 -16.60 -4.20
N ASN A 56 23.21 -15.86 -3.11
CA ASN A 56 22.87 -14.44 -2.93
C ASN A 56 21.36 -14.13 -2.82
N GLU A 57 20.52 -15.13 -2.59
CA GLU A 57 19.13 -14.91 -2.18
C GLU A 57 19.00 -14.82 -0.66
N LEU A 58 17.92 -14.17 -0.21
CA LEU A 58 17.48 -14.12 1.18
C LEU A 58 16.19 -14.94 1.34
N CYS A 59 15.87 -15.31 2.59
CA CYS A 59 14.54 -15.78 2.90
C CYS A 59 13.57 -14.59 2.99
N GLN A 60 12.35 -14.78 2.51
CA GLN A 60 11.26 -13.84 2.73
C GLN A 60 10.00 -14.52 3.27
N GLU A 61 9.27 -13.79 4.11
CA GLU A 61 7.87 -14.05 4.45
C GLU A 61 7.08 -12.75 4.32
N THR A 62 6.07 -12.76 3.45
CA THR A 62 5.23 -11.59 3.18
C THR A 62 3.76 -11.98 3.21
N ILE A 63 2.94 -11.19 3.89
CA ILE A 63 1.50 -11.36 3.93
C ILE A 63 0.79 -10.04 3.67
N LEU A 64 -0.27 -10.08 2.86
CA LEU A 64 -1.21 -8.98 2.62
C LEU A 64 -2.60 -9.43 3.11
N LEU A 65 -3.22 -8.60 3.94
CA LEU A 65 -4.53 -8.84 4.54
C LEU A 65 -5.48 -7.74 4.10
N ILE A 66 -6.61 -8.13 3.52
CA ILE A 66 -7.63 -7.19 3.02
C ILE A 66 -8.97 -7.56 3.65
N LYS A 67 -9.59 -6.63 4.36
CA LYS A 67 -10.88 -6.82 5.01
C LYS A 67 -11.83 -5.69 4.64
N ALA A 68 -13.10 -6.05 4.43
CA ALA A 68 -14.20 -5.11 4.47
C ALA A 68 -15.05 -5.41 5.71
N GLU A 69 -15.75 -4.40 6.20
CA GLU A 69 -16.64 -4.57 7.35
C GLU A 69 -17.72 -5.63 7.05
N GLY A 70 -17.89 -6.57 7.99
CA GLY A 70 -18.85 -7.67 7.85
C GLY A 70 -18.46 -8.76 6.83
N THR A 71 -17.24 -8.77 6.31
CA THR A 71 -16.75 -9.82 5.40
C THR A 71 -15.64 -10.66 6.04
N LYS A 72 -15.36 -11.81 5.42
CA LYS A 72 -14.08 -12.52 5.61
C LYS A 72 -12.92 -11.64 5.19
N THR A 73 -11.74 -11.96 5.70
CA THR A 73 -10.46 -11.36 5.34
C THR A 73 -9.84 -12.15 4.19
N ALA A 74 -9.42 -11.48 3.12
CA ALA A 74 -8.54 -12.11 2.14
C ALA A 74 -7.13 -12.17 2.70
N VAL A 75 -6.57 -13.38 2.71
CA VAL A 75 -5.22 -13.70 3.14
C VAL A 75 -4.39 -14.04 1.92
N LEU A 76 -3.37 -13.24 1.63
CA LEU A 76 -2.40 -13.47 0.56
C LEU A 76 -1.03 -13.57 1.21
N ALA A 77 -0.55 -14.78 1.45
CA ALA A 77 0.70 -15.02 2.16
C ALA A 77 1.70 -15.79 1.29
N SER A 78 2.94 -15.33 1.25
CA SER A 78 4.04 -15.91 0.50
C SER A 78 5.24 -16.11 1.41
N LYS A 79 5.87 -17.26 1.31
CA LYS A 79 7.20 -17.54 1.84
C LYS A 79 8.07 -18.07 0.71
N GLY A 80 9.34 -17.72 0.69
CA GLY A 80 10.24 -18.17 -0.36
C GLY A 80 11.65 -17.62 -0.26
N CYS A 81 12.46 -18.00 -1.24
CA CYS A 81 13.71 -17.33 -1.54
C CYS A 81 13.42 -16.08 -2.39
N ALA A 82 14.21 -15.02 -2.21
CA ALA A 82 14.09 -13.80 -3.00
C ALA A 82 15.46 -13.13 -3.19
N ALA A 83 15.71 -12.69 -4.42
CA ALA A 83 16.83 -11.81 -4.75
C ALA A 83 16.60 -10.42 -4.13
N GLN A 84 17.24 -10.16 -2.99
CA GLN A 84 17.15 -8.92 -2.24
C GLN A 84 18.49 -8.68 -1.54
N ASP A 85 18.98 -7.44 -1.55
CA ASP A 85 20.35 -7.15 -1.08
C ASP A 85 20.47 -7.00 0.44
N MET A 86 19.35 -6.72 1.12
CA MET A 86 19.35 -6.33 2.54
C MET A 86 18.20 -6.96 3.31
N GLU A 87 18.51 -7.41 4.52
CA GLU A 87 17.52 -7.80 5.51
C GLU A 87 16.65 -6.59 5.88
N SER A 88 15.35 -6.82 6.01
CA SER A 88 14.41 -5.76 6.35
C SER A 88 13.11 -6.35 6.90
N MET A 89 12.53 -5.67 7.87
CA MET A 89 11.21 -5.99 8.37
C MET A 89 10.30 -4.78 8.23
N THR A 90 9.17 -4.96 7.57
CA THR A 90 8.23 -3.89 7.25
C THR A 90 6.82 -4.29 7.63
N PHE A 91 6.13 -3.39 8.32
CA PHE A 91 4.69 -3.49 8.57
C PHE A 91 4.03 -2.21 8.05
N ILE A 92 3.00 -2.36 7.22
CA ILE A 92 2.32 -1.22 6.60
C ILE A 92 0.83 -1.36 6.78
N GLN A 93 0.18 -0.30 7.30
CA GLN A 93 -1.26 -0.13 7.22
C GLN A 93 -1.58 0.84 6.08
N TYR A 94 -1.97 0.30 4.92
CA TYR A 94 -2.25 1.09 3.72
C TYR A 94 -3.58 1.84 3.84
N THR A 95 -4.61 1.13 4.33
CA THR A 95 -5.93 1.71 4.59
C THR A 95 -6.31 1.41 6.03
N PRO A 96 -6.44 2.43 6.89
CA PRO A 96 -6.88 2.26 8.27
C PRO A 96 -8.41 2.11 8.37
N PRO A 97 -8.93 1.52 9.45
CA PRO A 97 -10.36 1.56 9.75
C PRO A 97 -10.88 3.00 9.89
N PRO A 98 -12.19 3.25 9.68
CA PRO A 98 -13.26 2.25 9.58
C PRO A 98 -13.65 1.89 8.13
N GLY A 99 -14.34 0.75 7.95
CA GLY A 99 -14.75 0.23 6.64
C GLY A 99 -13.75 -0.76 6.05
N LEU A 100 -13.10 -0.40 4.94
CA LEU A 100 -12.00 -1.18 4.35
C LEU A 100 -10.75 -1.08 5.22
N ILE A 101 -10.03 -2.19 5.35
CA ILE A 101 -8.76 -2.29 6.08
C ILE A 101 -7.80 -3.08 5.21
N VAL A 102 -6.60 -2.53 4.98
CA VAL A 102 -5.53 -3.22 4.25
C VAL A 102 -4.22 -3.07 5.00
N VAL A 103 -3.60 -4.19 5.35
CA VAL A 103 -2.29 -4.22 6.01
C VAL A 103 -1.38 -5.27 5.38
N SER A 104 -0.08 -5.04 5.48
CA SER A 104 0.92 -6.05 5.16
C SER A 104 1.98 -6.18 6.24
N TYR A 105 2.60 -7.34 6.25
CA TYR A 105 3.85 -7.61 6.93
C TYR A 105 4.79 -8.26 5.92
N SER A 106 6.06 -7.85 5.94
CA SER A 106 7.11 -8.44 5.13
C SER A 106 8.40 -8.51 5.95
N ASN A 107 9.06 -9.64 5.91
CA ASN A 107 10.35 -9.86 6.56
C ASN A 107 11.30 -10.54 5.58
N TYR A 108 12.43 -9.91 5.30
CA TYR A 108 13.57 -10.45 4.58
C TYR A 108 14.69 -10.68 5.58
N CYS A 109 15.24 -11.90 5.61
CA CYS A 109 16.23 -12.31 6.59
C CYS A 109 17.27 -13.26 5.97
N ASN A 110 18.49 -13.27 6.54
CA ASN A 110 19.65 -13.96 5.97
C ASN A 110 20.18 -15.10 6.85
N ASP A 111 19.26 -15.89 7.42
CA ASP A 111 19.59 -17.07 8.22
C ASP A 111 18.74 -18.27 7.76
N THR A 112 19.28 -19.47 7.91
CA THR A 112 18.55 -20.68 7.51
C THR A 112 17.25 -20.82 8.31
N LEU A 113 16.12 -20.94 7.61
CA LEU A 113 14.76 -21.04 8.15
C LEU A 113 14.35 -19.84 9.01
N CYS A 114 14.87 -18.65 8.75
CA CYS A 114 14.52 -17.44 9.50
C CYS A 114 13.10 -16.92 9.20
N ASN A 115 12.52 -17.29 8.05
CA ASN A 115 11.15 -16.94 7.65
C ASN A 115 10.12 -17.95 8.18
N ASN A 116 10.15 -18.15 9.50
CA ASN A 116 9.46 -19.23 10.21
C ASN A 116 8.22 -18.77 10.99
N ARG A 117 7.65 -17.60 10.69
CA ARG A 117 6.47 -17.12 11.41
C ARG A 117 5.29 -18.04 11.15
N ASP A 118 4.64 -18.50 12.21
CA ASP A 118 3.50 -19.42 12.16
C ASP A 118 2.16 -18.70 12.35
N SER A 119 2.17 -17.57 13.09
CA SER A 119 0.99 -16.81 13.48
C SER A 119 1.11 -15.31 13.18
N ILE A 120 -0.04 -14.71 12.89
CA ILE A 120 -0.20 -13.27 12.61
C ILE A 120 -0.93 -12.50 13.72
N SER A 121 -1.27 -13.18 14.83
CA SER A 121 -1.99 -12.64 15.99
C SER A 121 -1.38 -11.36 16.59
N GLN A 122 -0.07 -11.18 16.43
CA GLN A 122 0.68 -10.04 16.96
C GLN A 122 0.33 -8.73 16.25
N PHE A 123 0.02 -8.78 14.94
CA PHE A 123 -0.21 -7.59 14.12
C PHE A 123 -1.57 -7.54 13.43
N TRP A 124 -2.31 -8.65 13.40
CA TRP A 124 -3.67 -8.69 12.90
C TRP A 124 -4.68 -8.88 14.04
N LYS A 125 -5.29 -7.76 14.43
CA LYS A 125 -6.43 -7.70 15.35
C LYS A 125 -7.48 -6.81 14.70
N PRO A 126 -8.32 -7.34 13.80
CA PRO A 126 -9.28 -6.51 13.10
C PRO A 126 -10.23 -5.90 14.13
N PRO A 127 -10.59 -4.61 14.00
CA PRO A 127 -11.52 -3.98 14.92
C PRO A 127 -12.82 -4.77 14.94
N GLU A 128 -13.33 -5.00 16.14
CA GLU A 128 -14.66 -5.58 16.32
C GLU A 128 -15.68 -4.72 15.58
N THR A 129 -16.63 -5.36 14.92
CA THR A 129 -17.73 -4.68 14.24
C THR A 129 -18.57 -3.98 15.29
N ILE A 130 -18.22 -2.74 15.65
CA ILE A 130 -19.07 -1.89 16.48
C ILE A 130 -20.28 -1.58 15.62
N ALA A 131 -21.40 -2.23 15.92
CA ALA A 131 -22.70 -1.94 15.33
C ALA A 131 -22.94 -0.43 15.43
N THR A 132 -22.74 0.28 14.33
CA THR A 132 -22.83 1.74 14.33
C THR A 132 -24.27 2.13 14.60
N SER A 133 -24.41 2.89 15.69
CA SER A 133 -25.66 3.48 16.14
C SER A 133 -26.37 4.19 14.98
N ARG A 134 -27.68 3.95 14.91
CA ARG A 134 -28.60 4.41 13.87
C ARG A 134 -28.59 5.94 13.78
N MET A 135 -27.71 6.52 12.96
CA MET A 135 -27.78 7.93 12.59
C MET A 135 -28.34 8.08 11.17
N SER A 136 -29.43 8.82 11.07
CA SER A 136 -30.17 9.08 9.83
C SER A 136 -29.31 9.89 8.85
N GLY A 137 -28.90 9.28 7.73
CA GLY A 137 -28.06 9.89 6.69
C GLY A 137 -26.84 9.07 6.23
N ALA A 138 -26.62 7.87 6.79
CA ALA A 138 -25.44 7.05 6.54
C ALA A 138 -25.28 6.68 5.05
N LEU A 139 -24.14 7.06 4.46
CA LEU A 139 -23.63 6.53 3.19
C LEU A 139 -23.78 5.00 3.19
N ARG A 140 -24.22 4.40 2.08
CA ARG A 140 -24.31 2.94 1.95
C ARG A 140 -23.53 2.49 0.73
N CYS A 141 -22.67 1.50 0.91
CA CYS A 141 -21.80 1.02 -0.15
C CYS A 141 -22.02 -0.47 -0.40
N PRO A 142 -21.96 -0.93 -1.66
CA PRO A 142 -21.76 -2.35 -1.94
C PRO A 142 -20.50 -2.84 -1.21
N THR A 143 -20.60 -3.90 -0.44
CA THR A 143 -19.48 -4.41 0.37
C THR A 143 -19.17 -5.86 0.02
N CYS A 144 -17.92 -6.16 -0.32
CA CYS A 144 -17.42 -7.52 -0.56
C CYS A 144 -15.88 -7.57 -0.57
N VAL A 145 -15.33 -8.73 -0.26
CA VAL A 145 -13.93 -9.11 -0.54
C VAL A 145 -13.96 -10.49 -1.17
N ALA A 146 -13.31 -10.67 -2.31
CA ALA A 146 -13.28 -11.94 -3.02
C ALA A 146 -11.96 -12.17 -3.77
N LEU A 147 -11.57 -13.44 -3.85
CA LEU A 147 -10.55 -13.92 -4.76
C LEU A 147 -11.22 -14.17 -6.12
N GLY A 148 -10.88 -13.37 -7.12
CA GLY A 148 -11.71 -13.22 -8.31
C GLY A 148 -12.93 -12.31 -8.05
N PRO A 149 -13.96 -12.35 -8.90
CA PRO A 149 -15.11 -11.44 -8.80
C PRO A 149 -15.99 -11.74 -7.59
N CYS A 150 -16.57 -10.70 -6.98
CA CYS A 150 -17.57 -10.88 -5.92
C CYS A 150 -18.85 -11.50 -6.49
N SER A 151 -19.31 -12.61 -5.89
CA SER A 151 -20.59 -13.24 -6.24
C SER A 151 -21.79 -12.37 -5.86
N SER A 152 -21.69 -11.64 -4.76
CA SER A 152 -22.65 -10.63 -4.31
C SER A 152 -21.93 -9.50 -3.57
N ALA A 153 -22.53 -8.32 -3.55
CA ALA A 153 -22.02 -7.15 -2.83
C ALA A 153 -23.21 -6.36 -2.23
N PRO A 154 -23.79 -6.82 -1.11
CA PRO A 154 -24.91 -6.15 -0.48
C PRO A 154 -24.54 -4.71 -0.07
N SER A 155 -25.51 -3.80 -0.14
CA SER A 155 -25.32 -2.41 0.27
C SER A 155 -25.43 -2.27 1.78
N LEU A 156 -24.27 -2.13 2.44
CA LEU A 156 -24.18 -2.01 3.91
C LEU A 156 -24.09 -0.54 4.32
N PRO A 157 -24.66 -0.16 5.48
CA PRO A 157 -24.45 1.17 6.03
C PRO A 157 -22.97 1.37 6.36
N CYS A 158 -22.44 2.54 6.04
CA CYS A 158 -21.07 2.87 6.31
C CYS A 158 -20.88 3.38 7.75
N PRO A 159 -19.74 3.06 8.37
CA PRO A 159 -19.39 3.61 9.66
C PRO A 159 -19.08 5.11 9.55
N SER A 160 -19.20 5.81 10.68
CA SER A 160 -18.83 7.22 10.78
C SER A 160 -17.40 7.46 10.29
N ASN A 161 -17.12 8.66 9.76
CA ASN A 161 -15.82 9.06 9.22
C ASN A 161 -15.37 8.33 7.94
N THR A 162 -16.29 7.65 7.25
CA THR A 162 -16.08 7.22 5.85
C THR A 162 -16.60 8.29 4.89
N THR A 163 -15.92 8.47 3.75
CA THR A 163 -16.16 9.60 2.83
C THR A 163 -16.54 9.15 1.43
N GLN A 164 -16.28 7.89 1.07
CA GLN A 164 -16.60 7.34 -0.26
C GLN A 164 -16.97 5.86 -0.23
N CYS A 165 -17.69 5.44 -1.27
CA CYS A 165 -17.75 4.04 -1.68
C CYS A 165 -16.60 3.72 -2.62
N TYR A 166 -15.82 2.73 -2.27
CA TYR A 166 -14.73 2.21 -3.08
C TYR A 166 -15.16 0.92 -3.78
N GLN A 167 -14.84 0.78 -5.06
CA GLN A 167 -15.00 -0.45 -5.82
C GLN A 167 -13.76 -0.67 -6.68
N GLY A 168 -12.90 -1.60 -6.27
CA GLY A 168 -11.62 -1.82 -6.93
C GLY A 168 -11.23 -3.28 -7.09
N ARG A 169 -10.14 -3.44 -7.81
CA ARG A 169 -9.49 -4.69 -8.16
C ARG A 169 -7.99 -4.51 -7.97
N LEU A 170 -7.40 -5.42 -7.19
CA LEU A 170 -5.96 -5.53 -7.02
C LEU A 170 -5.47 -6.72 -7.84
N GLU A 171 -4.54 -6.46 -8.74
CA GLU A 171 -3.83 -7.50 -9.51
C GLU A 171 -2.44 -7.66 -8.92
N LEU A 172 -2.10 -8.88 -8.52
CA LEU A 172 -0.82 -9.23 -7.93
C LEU A 172 0.02 -10.08 -8.90
N SER A 173 1.33 -9.91 -8.81
CA SER A 173 2.33 -10.72 -9.52
C SER A 173 3.64 -10.78 -8.74
N GLY A 174 4.46 -11.80 -8.95
CA GLY A 174 5.69 -12.01 -8.18
C GLY A 174 5.44 -12.67 -6.81
N GLY A 175 6.51 -13.18 -6.19
CA GLY A 175 6.41 -13.89 -4.91
C GLY A 175 5.49 -15.12 -4.94
N GLY A 176 5.33 -15.77 -6.10
CA GLY A 176 4.41 -16.90 -6.29
C GLY A 176 2.92 -16.53 -6.40
N MET A 177 2.61 -15.23 -6.50
CA MET A 177 1.25 -14.67 -6.61
C MET A 177 0.89 -14.22 -8.03
N ASP A 178 1.43 -14.90 -9.04
CA ASP A 178 1.22 -14.52 -10.43
C ASP A 178 -0.24 -14.63 -10.87
N SER A 179 -0.76 -13.53 -11.44
CA SER A 179 -2.14 -13.40 -11.91
C SER A 179 -3.21 -13.56 -10.83
N VAL A 180 -2.86 -13.34 -9.55
CA VAL A 180 -3.84 -13.32 -8.47
C VAL A 180 -4.63 -12.01 -8.51
N VAL A 181 -5.95 -12.11 -8.43
CA VAL A 181 -6.86 -10.96 -8.51
C VAL A 181 -7.77 -10.93 -7.29
N VAL A 182 -7.80 -9.79 -6.59
CA VAL A 182 -8.69 -9.57 -5.45
C VAL A 182 -9.67 -8.45 -5.80
N HIS A 183 -10.97 -8.75 -5.76
CA HIS A 183 -12.00 -7.71 -5.85
C HIS A 183 -12.41 -7.27 -4.46
N VAL A 184 -12.55 -5.95 -4.30
CA VAL A 184 -12.85 -5.36 -3.01
C VAL A 184 -13.79 -4.18 -3.19
N LYS A 185 -14.86 -4.17 -2.39
CA LYS A 185 -15.84 -3.10 -2.36
C LYS A 185 -16.18 -2.79 -0.90
N GLY A 186 -16.39 -1.51 -0.61
CA GLY A 186 -16.83 -1.10 0.72
C GLY A 186 -16.66 0.39 0.98
N CYS A 187 -16.98 0.79 2.19
CA CYS A 187 -16.80 2.14 2.68
C CYS A 187 -15.32 2.37 3.03
N THR A 188 -14.79 3.56 2.77
CA THR A 188 -13.41 3.89 3.18
C THR A 188 -13.27 5.37 3.52
N PRO A 189 -12.36 5.74 4.45
CA PRO A 189 -11.97 7.13 4.67
C PRO A 189 -11.03 7.65 3.56
N MET A 190 -10.39 6.74 2.81
CA MET A 190 -9.48 7.10 1.72
C MET A 190 -10.24 7.80 0.61
N ILE A 191 -9.58 8.69 -0.13
CA ILE A 191 -10.18 9.39 -1.28
C ILE A 191 -9.53 8.88 -2.57
N GLY A 192 -10.36 8.51 -3.54
CA GLY A 192 -9.92 7.99 -4.83
C GLY A 192 -9.46 6.53 -4.80
N CYS A 193 -8.68 6.14 -5.81
CA CYS A 193 -8.06 4.81 -5.92
C CYS A 193 -6.75 4.76 -5.13
N ARG A 194 -6.86 4.68 -3.80
CA ARG A 194 -5.71 4.70 -2.88
C ARG A 194 -5.84 3.64 -1.79
N LEU A 195 -6.44 2.50 -2.10
CA LEU A 195 -6.56 1.42 -1.14
C LEU A 195 -5.18 0.89 -0.72
N MET A 196 -4.24 0.82 -1.65
CA MET A 196 -2.83 0.47 -1.40
C MET A 196 -1.96 1.71 -1.11
N ALA A 197 -2.56 2.85 -0.73
CA ALA A 197 -1.85 4.10 -0.47
C ALA A 197 -0.87 4.50 -1.59
N THR A 198 -1.21 4.21 -2.85
CA THR A 198 -0.36 4.42 -4.05
C THR A 198 0.92 3.59 -4.10
N MET A 199 1.13 2.68 -3.15
CA MET A 199 2.25 1.73 -3.18
C MET A 199 1.97 0.63 -4.19
N THR A 200 3.01 0.25 -4.93
CA THR A 200 2.93 -0.74 -6.02
C THR A 200 3.64 -2.04 -5.67
N SER A 201 4.18 -2.17 -4.46
CA SER A 201 4.88 -3.36 -3.99
C SER A 201 4.52 -3.72 -2.55
N VAL A 202 4.53 -5.03 -2.28
CA VAL A 202 4.35 -5.64 -0.96
C VAL A 202 5.32 -6.83 -0.88
N GLY A 203 6.45 -6.64 -0.22
CA GLY A 203 7.55 -7.62 -0.28
C GLY A 203 7.90 -7.97 -1.74
N PRO A 204 7.94 -9.26 -2.12
CA PRO A 204 8.27 -9.68 -3.48
C PRO A 204 7.10 -9.54 -4.47
N MET A 205 5.92 -9.10 -4.01
CA MET A 205 4.73 -8.94 -4.84
C MET A 205 4.65 -7.53 -5.40
N THR A 206 4.38 -7.42 -6.70
CA THR A 206 3.90 -6.19 -7.33
C THR A 206 2.37 -6.15 -7.24
N VAL A 207 1.82 -4.97 -6.98
CA VAL A 207 0.37 -4.74 -6.87
C VAL A 207 -0.05 -3.62 -7.80
N LYS A 208 -1.05 -3.91 -8.65
CA LYS A 208 -1.69 -2.92 -9.51
C LYS A 208 -3.13 -2.71 -9.05
N GLU A 209 -3.41 -1.48 -8.61
CA GLU A 209 -4.75 -1.06 -8.18
C GLU A 209 -5.52 -0.41 -9.34
N THR A 210 -6.74 -0.88 -9.59
CA THR A 210 -7.71 -0.23 -10.49
C THR A 210 -9.03 -0.08 -9.77
N CYS A 211 -9.69 1.08 -9.88
CA CYS A 211 -10.91 1.33 -9.13
C CYS A 211 -11.88 2.30 -9.78
N SER A 212 -13.12 2.26 -9.30
CA SER A 212 -14.11 3.32 -9.40
C SER A 212 -14.55 3.73 -7.98
N TYR A 213 -14.86 5.00 -7.77
CA TYR A 213 -15.28 5.50 -6.46
C TYR A 213 -16.37 6.57 -6.59
N SER A 214 -17.22 6.68 -5.56
CA SER A 214 -18.23 7.74 -5.44
C SER A 214 -18.09 8.43 -4.09
N SER A 215 -17.77 9.73 -4.12
CA SER A 215 -17.60 10.54 -2.91
C SER A 215 -18.93 11.08 -2.40
N PHE A 216 -19.10 11.10 -1.07
CA PHE A 216 -20.25 11.75 -0.42
C PHE A 216 -20.11 13.28 -0.46
N LEU A 217 -18.87 13.78 -0.40
CA LEU A 217 -18.56 15.19 -0.64
C LEU A 217 -18.45 15.42 -2.15
N GLN A 218 -19.58 15.64 -2.82
CA GLN A 218 -19.55 16.41 -4.05
C GLN A 218 -19.40 17.89 -3.68
N PRO A 219 -18.39 18.62 -4.18
CA PRO A 219 -18.51 20.06 -4.26
C PRO A 219 -19.83 20.32 -4.99
N ARG A 220 -20.74 21.10 -4.39
CA ARG A 220 -21.80 21.71 -5.20
C ARG A 220 -21.08 22.35 -6.37
N LYS A 221 -21.37 21.89 -7.58
CA LYS A 221 -20.96 22.60 -8.78
C LYS A 221 -21.61 23.97 -8.61
N ALA A 222 -20.83 24.96 -8.17
CA ALA A 222 -21.31 26.32 -8.12
C ALA A 222 -21.54 26.67 -9.58
N GLU A 223 -22.80 26.59 -9.99
CA GLU A 223 -23.23 27.07 -11.29
C GLU A 223 -23.10 28.60 -11.22
N SER A 224 -21.86 29.05 -11.44
CA SER A 224 -21.55 30.44 -11.68
C SER A 224 -22.21 30.80 -13.02
N ARG A 225 -23.49 31.16 -12.95
CA ARG A 225 -24.14 31.98 -13.98
C ARG A 225 -23.78 33.44 -13.71
N ALA A 226 -22.48 33.73 -13.66
CA ALA A 226 -21.99 35.09 -13.76
C ALA A 226 -21.28 35.20 -15.11
N SER A 227 -21.96 35.83 -16.07
CA SER A 227 -21.37 36.25 -17.33
C SER A 227 -20.30 37.31 -17.04
N TRP A 228 -19.09 36.88 -16.69
CA TRP A 228 -17.93 37.77 -16.66
C TRP A 228 -17.54 38.12 -18.09
N ARG A 229 -18.18 39.18 -18.61
CA ARG A 229 -17.64 39.91 -19.75
C ARG A 229 -16.38 40.62 -19.26
N LEU A 230 -15.23 40.04 -19.56
CA LEU A 230 -13.95 40.74 -19.50
C LEU A 230 -13.95 41.77 -20.64
N THR A 231 -14.27 43.02 -20.33
CA THR A 231 -14.01 44.15 -21.23
C THR A 231 -12.56 44.59 -21.06
N PRO A 232 -11.74 44.60 -22.13
CA PRO A 232 -10.39 45.13 -22.04
C PRO A 232 -10.46 46.66 -22.05
N LEU A 233 -10.07 47.29 -20.94
CA LEU A 233 -9.86 48.72 -20.84
C LEU A 233 -8.52 49.06 -21.51
N TRP A 234 -8.55 49.45 -22.78
CA TRP A 234 -7.44 50.14 -23.42
C TRP A 234 -7.83 51.59 -23.72
N LEU A 235 -6.89 52.46 -23.36
CA LEU A 235 -6.68 53.82 -23.86
C LEU A 235 -7.56 54.95 -23.29
N LEU A 236 -6.98 55.75 -22.40
CA LEU A 236 -6.93 57.19 -22.65
C LEU A 236 -5.63 57.80 -22.09
N GLU A 237 -4.91 58.44 -22.99
CA GLU A 237 -3.63 59.10 -22.77
C GLU A 237 -3.72 60.36 -21.89
N LEU A 238 -2.58 60.60 -21.25
CA LEU A 238 -2.02 61.81 -20.64
C LEU A 238 -2.60 63.18 -21.06
N LEU A 239 -2.96 64.01 -20.07
CA LEU A 239 -2.81 65.48 -20.15
C LEU A 239 -2.46 66.08 -18.76
N PRO A 240 -1.51 67.05 -18.68
CA PRO A 240 -0.94 67.54 -17.41
C PRO A 240 -1.71 68.73 -16.78
N PRO A 241 -1.49 69.05 -15.48
CA PRO A 241 -2.24 70.10 -14.80
C PRO A 241 -1.66 71.49 -15.08
N ALA A 242 -2.43 72.35 -15.75
CA ALA A 242 -2.17 73.78 -15.83
C ALA A 242 -3.15 74.54 -14.92
N LEU A 243 -2.60 75.09 -13.84
CA LEU A 243 -3.20 76.15 -13.03
C LEU A 243 -3.37 77.42 -13.89
N LEU A 244 -4.52 78.10 -13.74
CA LEU A 244 -4.69 79.54 -13.47
C LEU A 244 -6.02 80.09 -14.03
N LEU A 245 -6.86 80.58 -13.11
CA LEU A 245 -7.86 81.68 -13.15
C LEU A 245 -8.18 82.35 -14.50
N PRO A 246 -9.46 82.70 -14.77
CA PRO A 246 -10.03 83.92 -14.18
C PRO A 246 -11.55 83.90 -13.94
N LEU A 247 -12.04 84.80 -13.07
CA LEU A 247 -13.37 85.46 -13.11
C LEU A 247 -13.27 86.60 -12.07
N SER A 248 -12.90 87.80 -12.49
CA SER A 248 -13.78 88.88 -12.97
C SER A 248 -14.09 89.88 -11.85
N HIS A 249 -13.55 91.09 -12.04
CA HIS A 249 -13.92 92.34 -11.40
C HIS A 249 -15.43 92.51 -11.24
N PHE A 250 -15.85 93.00 -10.08
CA PHE A 250 -16.95 93.95 -9.95
C PHE A 250 -16.52 95.09 -9.01
N ALA A 251 -17.06 96.27 -9.34
CA ALA A 251 -16.74 97.63 -8.92
C ALA A 251 -16.40 97.87 -7.44
#